data_AF-A0A929R431-F1
#
_entry.id   AF-A0A929R431-F1
#
_cell.length_a   1.000
_cell.length_b   1.000
_cell.length_c   1.000
_cell.angle_alpha   90.00
_cell.angle_beta   90.00
_cell.angle_gamma   90.00
#
_symmetry.space_group_name_H-M   'P 1'
#
loop_
_entity.id
_entity.type
_entity.pdbx_description
1 polymer ?
#
loop_
_entity_poly.entity_id
_entity_poly.type
_entity_poly.pdbx_seq_one_letter_code
_entity_poly.pdbx_strand_id
1 'polypeptide(L)'
;MLQRDYILEVIDDFTSTVTAGLGNALETQTEESLDGVEAAVAELIDLSPETALALSPDSLVTMMLLSGVADSVAEYVVYALDRLSHVYEQLGDEDKAGLRRQQAVAVAQSFSVDQNATPEQFKDFEAKYFA
;
A
#
# COMPACT_ATOMS: atom_id res chain seq x y z
N MET A 1 6.08 -25.26 -7.99
CA MET A 1 6.07 -24.36 -9.16
C MET A 1 4.81 -23.50 -9.25
N LEU A 2 3.68 -23.84 -8.63
CA LEU A 2 2.45 -23.02 -8.70
C LEU A 2 2.44 -21.79 -7.77
N GLN A 3 3.01 -21.90 -6.56
CA GLN A 3 2.90 -20.84 -5.55
C GLN A 3 3.71 -19.59 -5.88
N ARG A 4 4.87 -19.74 -6.54
CA ARG A 4 5.71 -18.59 -6.93
C ARG A 4 5.07 -17.77 -8.05
N ASP A 5 4.46 -18.46 -9.02
CA ASP A 5 3.81 -17.81 -10.16
C ASP A 5 2.58 -17.01 -9.69
N TYR A 6 1.82 -17.57 -8.74
CA TYR A 6 0.70 -16.87 -8.11
C TYR A 6 1.11 -15.59 -7.37
N ILE A 7 2.19 -15.63 -6.57
CA ILE A 7 2.64 -14.45 -5.83
C ILE A 7 3.09 -13.33 -6.77
N LEU A 8 3.74 -13.67 -7.89
CA LEU A 8 4.14 -12.67 -8.89
C LEU A 8 2.92 -12.02 -9.55
N GLU A 9 1.90 -12.82 -9.89
CA GLU A 9 0.64 -12.29 -10.43
C GLU A 9 -0.05 -11.35 -9.45
N VAL A 10 -0.13 -11.72 -8.16
CA VAL A 10 -0.67 -10.86 -7.10
C VAL A 10 0.10 -9.55 -6.97
N ILE A 11 1.44 -9.59 -7.03
CA ILE A 11 2.28 -8.38 -6.96
C ILE A 11 2.09 -7.49 -8.19
N ASP A 12 1.99 -8.07 -9.38
CA ASP A 12 1.79 -7.32 -10.63
C ASP A 12 0.43 -6.62 -10.64
N ASP A 13 -0.64 -7.34 -10.27
CA ASP A 13 -2.00 -6.79 -10.17
C ASP A 13 -2.09 -5.69 -9.10
N PHE A 14 -1.46 -5.91 -7.94
CA PHE A 14 -1.37 -4.93 -6.86
C PHE A 14 -0.64 -3.66 -7.34
N THR A 15 0.54 -3.80 -7.94
CA THR A 15 1.34 -2.66 -8.40
C THR A 15 0.61 -1.86 -9.49
N SER A 16 -0.02 -2.55 -10.43
CA SER A 16 -0.84 -1.92 -11.48
C SER A 16 -1.98 -1.10 -10.88
N THR A 17 -2.70 -1.66 -9.91
CA THR A 17 -3.81 -0.97 -9.24
C THR A 17 -3.34 0.24 -8.43
N VAL A 18 -2.26 0.09 -7.67
CA VAL A 18 -1.68 1.17 -6.85
C VAL A 18 -1.22 2.34 -7.72
N THR A 19 -0.46 2.07 -8.79
CA THR A 19 0.04 3.13 -9.68
C THR A 19 -1.08 3.84 -10.42
N ALA A 20 -2.09 3.11 -10.90
CA ALA A 20 -3.25 3.71 -11.56
C ALA A 20 -4.07 4.59 -10.60
N GLY A 21 -4.36 4.09 -9.39
CA GLY A 21 -5.17 4.80 -8.41
C GLY A 21 -4.49 6.06 -7.85
N LEU A 22 -3.22 5.95 -7.44
CA LEU A 22 -2.42 7.09 -6.97
C LEU A 22 -2.19 8.11 -8.08
N GLY A 23 -1.83 7.65 -9.28
CA GLY A 23 -1.58 8.52 -10.43
C GLY A 23 -2.82 9.31 -10.82
N ASN A 24 -3.99 8.67 -10.84
CA ASN A 24 -5.25 9.37 -11.10
C ASN A 24 -5.55 10.41 -10.02
N ALA A 25 -5.44 10.06 -8.74
CA ALA A 25 -5.71 10.98 -7.63
C ALA A 25 -4.82 12.22 -7.67
N LEU A 26 -3.54 12.05 -8.03
CA LEU A 26 -2.59 13.15 -8.18
C LEU A 26 -2.91 14.05 -9.39
N GLU A 27 -3.35 13.46 -10.51
CA GLU A 27 -3.68 14.21 -11.73
C GLU A 27 -5.02 14.96 -11.62
N THR A 28 -6.01 14.36 -10.96
CA THR A 28 -7.36 14.93 -10.81
C THR A 28 -7.51 15.76 -9.53
N GLN A 29 -6.60 15.58 -8.56
CA GLN A 29 -6.70 16.11 -7.20
C GLN A 29 -7.99 15.67 -6.49
N THR A 30 -8.38 14.40 -6.67
CA THR A 30 -9.56 13.80 -6.04
C THR A 30 -9.23 12.47 -5.36
N GLU A 31 -9.97 12.11 -4.31
CA GLU A 31 -9.77 10.84 -3.60
C GLU A 31 -10.47 9.64 -4.25
N GLU A 32 -11.34 9.83 -5.25
CA GLU A 32 -12.21 8.78 -5.82
C GLU A 32 -11.43 7.55 -6.32
N SER A 33 -10.23 7.76 -6.88
CA SER A 33 -9.39 6.66 -7.38
C SER A 33 -8.57 5.97 -6.29
N LEU A 34 -8.52 6.52 -5.06
CA LEU A 34 -7.81 5.91 -3.94
C LEU A 34 -8.54 4.70 -3.39
N ASP A 35 -9.86 4.61 -3.53
CA ASP A 35 -10.64 3.44 -3.09
C ASP A 35 -10.13 2.14 -3.71
N GLY A 36 -9.65 2.18 -4.95
CA GLY A 36 -9.04 1.02 -5.61
C GLY A 36 -7.70 0.62 -4.99
N VAL A 37 -6.88 1.60 -4.58
CA VAL A 37 -5.61 1.36 -3.87
C VAL A 37 -5.88 0.76 -2.50
N GLU A 38 -6.87 1.29 -1.78
CA GLU A 38 -7.26 0.80 -0.46
C GLU A 38 -7.82 -0.62 -0.51
N ALA A 39 -8.59 -0.94 -1.57
CA ALA A 39 -9.05 -2.29 -1.82
C ALA A 39 -7.91 -3.27 -2.10
N ALA A 40 -6.92 -2.87 -2.90
CA ALA A 40 -5.77 -3.71 -3.20
C ALA A 40 -4.96 -4.05 -1.93
N VAL A 41 -4.78 -3.10 -1.02
CA VAL A 41 -4.11 -3.36 0.27
C VAL A 41 -4.92 -4.32 1.14
N ALA A 42 -6.25 -4.15 1.19
CA ALA A 42 -7.14 -4.99 1.97
C ALA A 42 -7.20 -6.45 1.45
N GLU A 43 -7.16 -6.63 0.13
CA GLU A 43 -7.16 -7.94 -0.52
C GLU A 43 -5.92 -8.77 -0.13
N LEU A 44 -4.75 -8.16 -0.02
CA LEU A 44 -3.51 -8.84 0.40
C LEU A 44 -3.57 -9.44 1.82
N ILE A 45 -4.50 -8.97 2.65
CA ILE A 45 -4.70 -9.43 4.02
C ILE A 45 -6.07 -10.10 4.23
N ASP A 46 -6.77 -10.43 3.14
CA ASP A 46 -8.09 -11.08 3.13
C ASP A 46 -9.15 -10.32 3.95
N LEU A 47 -9.19 -8.99 3.81
CA LEU A 47 -10.14 -8.11 4.49
C LEU A 47 -10.92 -7.22 3.52
N SER A 48 -12.03 -6.67 4.00
CA SER A 48 -12.71 -5.58 3.29
C SER A 48 -11.94 -4.26 3.40
N PRO A 49 -12.06 -3.36 2.39
CA PRO A 49 -11.34 -2.07 2.41
C PRO A 49 -11.63 -1.25 3.66
N GLU A 50 -12.92 -1.16 4.05
CA GLU A 50 -13.36 -0.45 5.25
C GLU A 50 -12.72 -1.00 6.52
N THR A 51 -12.61 -2.33 6.62
CA THR A 51 -12.01 -2.97 7.80
C THR A 51 -10.51 -2.71 7.85
N ALA A 52 -9.81 -2.91 6.73
CA ALA A 52 -8.36 -2.69 6.64
C ALA A 52 -7.98 -1.23 6.92
N LEU A 53 -8.78 -0.27 6.43
CA LEU A 53 -8.57 1.15 6.65
C LEU A 53 -8.76 1.55 8.12
N ALA A 54 -9.63 0.86 8.86
CA ALA A 54 -9.88 1.11 10.28
C ALA A 54 -8.87 0.42 11.23
N LEU A 55 -7.97 -0.44 10.73
CA LEU A 55 -7.03 -1.16 11.59
C LEU A 55 -6.02 -0.23 12.24
N SER A 56 -5.72 -0.47 13.52
CA SER A 56 -4.53 0.12 14.14
C SER A 56 -3.26 -0.44 13.48
N PRO A 57 -2.11 0.26 13.59
CA PRO A 57 -0.85 -0.22 13.01
C PRO A 57 -0.48 -1.65 13.44
N ASP A 58 -0.59 -1.95 14.75
CA ASP A 58 -0.29 -3.29 15.28
C ASP A 58 -1.29 -4.36 14.77
N SER A 59 -2.55 -3.99 14.59
CA SER A 59 -3.58 -4.90 14.08
C SER A 59 -3.34 -5.21 12.62
N LEU A 60 -2.94 -4.21 11.81
CA LEU A 60 -2.57 -4.42 10.42
C LEU A 60 -1.39 -5.39 10.29
N VAL A 61 -0.33 -5.17 11.08
CA VAL A 61 0.83 -6.09 11.13
C VAL A 61 0.38 -7.50 11.49
N THR A 62 -0.48 -7.63 12.49
CA THR A 62 -1.01 -8.95 12.90
C THR A 62 -1.78 -9.62 11.76
N MET A 63 -2.64 -8.89 11.05
CA MET A 63 -3.40 -9.43 9.92
C MET A 63 -2.49 -9.85 8.76
N MET A 64 -1.45 -9.06 8.45
CA MET A 64 -0.45 -9.45 7.47
C MET A 64 0.24 -10.76 7.86
N LEU A 65 0.68 -10.91 9.12
CA LEU A 65 1.31 -12.15 9.59
C LEU A 65 0.39 -13.37 9.45
N LEU A 66 -0.94 -13.18 9.56
CA LEU A 66 -1.92 -14.26 9.41
C LEU A 66 -2.23 -14.60 7.94
N SER A 67 -2.01 -13.69 6.98
CA SER A 67 -2.34 -13.92 5.57
C SER A 67 -1.40 -14.92 4.87
N GLY A 68 -0.24 -15.22 5.46
CA GLY A 68 0.70 -16.21 4.95
C GLY A 68 1.53 -15.78 3.73
N VAL A 69 1.31 -14.58 3.20
CA VAL A 69 2.08 -13.98 2.09
C VAL A 69 2.89 -12.74 2.51
N ALA A 70 2.82 -12.39 3.80
CA ALA A 70 3.35 -11.15 4.38
C ALA A 70 4.78 -10.81 3.93
N ASP A 71 5.72 -11.75 4.06
CA ASP A 71 7.13 -11.51 3.72
C ASP A 71 7.36 -11.22 2.24
N SER A 72 6.47 -11.68 1.36
CA SER A 72 6.61 -11.47 -0.10
C SER A 72 6.02 -10.14 -0.55
N VAL A 73 5.08 -9.59 0.22
CA VAL A 73 4.30 -8.39 -0.17
C VAL A 73 4.59 -7.17 0.71
N ALA A 74 5.32 -7.33 1.81
CA ALA A 74 5.55 -6.26 2.79
C ALA A 74 6.15 -4.99 2.18
N GLU A 75 7.14 -5.11 1.28
CA GLU A 75 7.75 -3.93 0.64
C GLU A 75 6.74 -3.13 -0.20
N TYR A 76 5.83 -3.83 -0.89
CA TYR A 76 4.79 -3.21 -1.72
C TYR A 76 3.72 -2.55 -0.86
N VAL A 77 3.32 -3.20 0.25
CA VAL A 77 2.36 -2.64 1.21
C VAL A 77 2.93 -1.40 1.89
N VAL A 78 4.18 -1.45 2.35
CA VAL A 78 4.87 -0.29 2.95
C VAL A 78 4.87 0.88 1.97
N TYR A 79 5.29 0.64 0.73
CA TYR A 79 5.32 1.68 -0.30
C TYR A 79 3.93 2.26 -0.57
N ALA A 80 2.91 1.42 -0.76
CA ALA A 80 1.54 1.87 -1.04
C ALA A 80 0.95 2.70 0.11
N LEU A 81 1.10 2.25 1.36
CA LEU A 81 0.62 2.98 2.54
C LEU A 81 1.35 4.31 2.73
N ASP A 82 2.66 4.34 2.52
CA ASP A 82 3.46 5.55 2.62
C ASP A 82 3.03 6.58 1.56
N ARG A 83 2.85 6.16 0.31
CA ARG A 83 2.37 7.03 -0.77
C ARG A 83 0.92 7.46 -0.60
N LEU A 84 0.03 6.58 -0.14
CA LEU A 84 -1.33 6.96 0.27
C LEU A 84 -1.29 8.07 1.33
N SER A 85 -0.39 7.96 2.31
CA SER A 85 -0.26 8.99 3.34
C SER A 85 0.06 10.36 2.75
N HIS A 86 0.97 10.42 1.76
CA HIS A 86 1.33 11.65 1.08
C HIS A 86 0.19 12.20 0.22
N VAL A 87 -0.52 11.34 -0.52
CA VAL A 87 -1.63 11.81 -1.36
C VAL A 87 -2.79 12.30 -0.50
N TYR A 88 -3.17 11.61 0.57
CA TYR A 88 -4.21 12.09 1.49
C TYR A 88 -3.83 13.44 2.13
N GLU A 89 -2.56 13.62 2.52
CA GLU A 89 -2.06 14.88 3.06
C GLU A 89 -2.18 16.02 2.03
N GLN A 90 -1.89 15.75 0.75
CA GLN A 90 -2.08 16.73 -0.34
C GLN A 90 -3.55 17.06 -0.61
N LEU A 91 -4.45 16.09 -0.42
CA LEU A 91 -5.90 16.25 -0.56
C LEU A 91 -6.56 16.88 0.69
N GLY A 92 -5.81 17.04 1.79
CA GLY A 92 -6.28 17.66 3.03
C GLY A 92 -6.94 16.71 4.03
N ASP A 93 -6.84 15.39 3.82
CA ASP A 93 -7.32 14.37 4.77
C ASP A 93 -6.17 13.96 5.72
N GLU A 94 -5.91 14.80 6.72
CA GLU A 94 -4.81 14.60 7.69
C GLU A 94 -5.00 13.34 8.54
N ASP A 95 -6.25 12.94 8.81
CA ASP A 95 -6.56 11.77 9.64
C ASP A 95 -6.19 10.48 8.92
N LYS A 96 -6.63 10.30 7.66
CA LYS A 96 -6.22 9.14 6.85
C LYS A 96 -4.72 9.18 6.57
N ALA A 97 -4.17 10.35 6.26
CA ALA A 97 -2.74 10.50 6.03
C ALA A 97 -1.92 10.02 7.25
N GLY A 98 -2.27 10.50 8.45
CA GLY A 98 -1.60 10.13 9.68
C GLY A 98 -1.69 8.63 9.98
N LEU A 99 -2.86 8.03 9.80
CA LEU A 99 -3.05 6.60 10.02
C LEU A 99 -2.24 5.76 9.05
N ARG A 100 -2.29 6.08 7.75
CA ARG A 100 -1.54 5.35 6.70
C ARG A 100 -0.04 5.42 6.93
N ARG A 101 0.48 6.58 7.34
CA ARG A 101 1.89 6.76 7.72
C ARG A 101 2.29 5.88 8.89
N GLN A 102 1.48 5.83 9.95
CA GLN A 102 1.77 4.99 11.12
C GLN A 102 1.72 3.49 10.78
N GLN A 103 0.77 3.08 9.95
CA GLN A 103 0.67 1.72 9.45
C GLN A 103 1.90 1.34 8.59
N ALA A 104 2.32 2.19 7.66
CA ALA A 104 3.53 1.98 6.86
C ALA A 104 4.77 1.76 7.75
N VAL A 105 4.96 2.61 8.76
CA VAL A 105 6.06 2.50 9.72
C VAL A 105 6.02 1.17 10.49
N ALA A 106 4.84 0.78 11.00
CA ALA A 106 4.70 -0.47 11.76
C ALA A 106 5.01 -1.71 10.92
N VAL A 107 4.52 -1.74 9.67
CA VAL A 107 4.81 -2.84 8.74
C VAL A 107 6.31 -2.84 8.40
N ALA A 108 6.90 -1.70 8.09
CA ALA A 108 8.32 -1.60 7.76
C ALA A 108 9.21 -2.15 8.89
N GLN A 109 8.91 -1.77 10.13
CA GLN A 109 9.63 -2.25 11.31
C GLN A 109 9.43 -3.75 11.54
N SER A 110 8.20 -4.26 11.42
CA SER A 110 7.89 -5.67 11.68
C SER A 110 8.53 -6.61 10.65
N PHE A 111 8.60 -6.19 9.39
CA PHE A 111 9.11 -7.00 8.28
C PHE A 111 10.55 -6.62 7.85
N SER A 112 11.21 -5.72 8.59
CA SER A 112 12.56 -5.23 8.29
C SER A 112 12.71 -4.67 6.87
N VAL A 113 11.67 -3.97 6.39
CA VAL A 113 11.65 -3.28 5.09
C VAL A 113 12.22 -1.87 5.26
N ASP A 114 13.09 -1.43 4.34
CA ASP A 114 13.52 -0.04 4.27
C ASP A 114 12.40 0.83 3.69
N GLN A 115 11.79 1.67 4.52
CA GLN A 115 10.70 2.56 4.11
C GLN A 115 11.11 3.59 3.04
N ASN A 116 12.41 3.87 2.89
CA ASN A 116 12.89 4.81 1.88
C ASN A 116 13.23 4.11 0.55
N ALA A 117 13.19 2.77 0.52
CA ALA A 117 13.44 2.03 -0.70
C ALA A 117 12.17 2.00 -1.56
N THR A 118 12.31 2.35 -2.83
CA THR A 118 11.26 2.17 -3.83
C THR A 118 11.39 0.77 -4.44
N PRO A 119 10.36 -0.10 -4.33
CA PRO A 119 10.36 -1.38 -5.03
C PRO A 119 10.52 -1.19 -6.54
N GLU A 120 11.16 -2.14 -7.23
CA GLU A 120 11.53 -2.00 -8.65
C GLU A 120 10.34 -1.61 -9.53
N GLN A 121 9.19 -2.24 -9.28
CA GLN A 121 7.94 -2.08 -10.01
C GLN A 121 7.33 -0.68 -9.87
N PHE A 122 7.74 0.08 -8.86
CA PHE A 122 7.26 1.44 -8.61
C PHE A 122 8.25 2.54 -9.03
N LYS A 123 9.47 2.20 -9.45
CA LYS A 123 10.52 3.22 -9.74
C LYS A 123 10.11 4.25 -10.79
N ASP A 124 9.50 3.80 -11.87
CA ASP A 124 9.04 4.72 -12.94
C ASP A 124 7.93 5.65 -12.45
N PHE A 125 7.04 5.13 -11.60
CA PHE A 125 5.95 5.89 -11.01
C PHE A 125 6.48 6.91 -9.98
N GLU A 126 7.38 6.48 -9.10
CA GLU A 126 8.06 7.32 -8.13
C GLU A 126 8.77 8.50 -8.82
N ALA A 127 9.55 8.22 -9.86
CA ALA A 127 10.27 9.23 -10.62
C ALA A 127 9.35 10.26 -11.29
N LYS A 128 8.11 9.87 -11.63
CA LYS A 128 7.13 10.75 -12.27
C LYS A 128 6.44 11.69 -11.29
N TYR A 129 6.12 11.22 -10.07
CA TYR A 129 5.20 11.93 -9.17
C TYR A 129 5.80 12.34 -7.82
N PHE A 130 6.88 11.71 -7.36
CA PHE A 130 7.41 11.87 -5.99
C PHE A 130 8.91 12.23 -5.92
N ALA A 131 9.57 12.38 -7.06
CA ALA A 131 10.99 12.77 -7.17
C ALA A 131 11.27 14.26 -6.90
#